data_AF-A0A6I9HWP0-F1
#
_entry.id   AF-A0A6I9HWP0-F1
#
_cell.length_a   1.000
_cell.length_b   1.000
_cell.length_c   1.000
_cell.angle_alpha   90.00
_cell.angle_beta   90.00
_cell.angle_gamma   90.00
#
_symmetry.space_group_name_H-M   'P 1'
#
loop_
_entity.id
_entity.type
_entity.pdbx_description
1 polymer ?
#
loop_
_entity_poly.entity_id
_entity_poly.type
_entity_poly.pdbx_seq_one_letter_code
_entity_poly.pdbx_strand_id
1 'polypeptide(L)'
;LLLTLLLVAVVAFLCIYLDVPWYVRMTWQWTQTKRRAWHNRPADQEAVLQFHAFISYSERDSPWVKNELIPNLERGEGCVQLCQHERNFIPGKSIVENIINCIEKSYRSIFVLSPNFVQSEWCHYELYFAHHKLFSENSNSLILILLEPIPPYLIPARYHKLKALMAKRTYMEWPKERSKRALFWANLRAAISINL
;
A
#
# COMPACT_ATOMS: atom_id res chain seq x y z
N LEU A 1 -62.51 19.92 -11.07
CA LEU A 1 -62.15 19.22 -12.33
C LEU A 1 -61.33 20.09 -13.27
N LEU A 2 -61.87 21.20 -13.82
CA LEU A 2 -61.08 22.07 -14.70
C LEU A 2 -59.90 22.77 -14.00
N LEU A 3 -60.13 23.35 -12.81
CA LEU A 3 -59.08 23.99 -12.00
C LEU A 3 -57.99 23.00 -11.56
N THR A 4 -58.39 21.78 -11.20
CA THR A 4 -57.45 20.72 -10.81
C THR A 4 -56.61 20.25 -12.00
N LEU A 5 -57.18 20.20 -13.21
CA LEU A 5 -56.43 19.85 -14.42
C LEU A 5 -55.44 20.96 -14.84
N LEU A 6 -55.85 22.23 -14.70
CA LEU A 6 -55.00 23.39 -14.98
C LEU A 6 -53.80 23.45 -14.03
N LEU A 7 -54.03 23.22 -12.73
CA LEU A 7 -52.97 23.18 -11.73
C LEU A 7 -51.94 22.08 -12.05
N VAL A 8 -52.41 20.88 -12.41
CA VAL A 8 -51.53 19.76 -12.78
C VAL A 8 -50.72 20.08 -14.05
N ALA A 9 -51.33 20.72 -15.05
CA ALA A 9 -50.65 21.11 -16.28
C ALA A 9 -49.54 22.15 -16.05
N VAL A 10 -49.80 23.17 -15.21
CA VAL A 10 -48.81 24.20 -14.85
C VAL A 10 -47.64 23.60 -14.07
N VAL A 11 -47.92 22.71 -13.11
CA VAL A 11 -46.87 22.01 -12.34
C VAL A 11 -46.03 21.12 -13.26
N ALA A 12 -46.65 20.37 -14.17
CA ALA A 12 -45.92 19.54 -15.14
C ALA A 12 -45.04 20.38 -16.07
N PHE A 13 -45.56 21.52 -16.56
CA PHE A 13 -44.79 22.45 -17.38
C PHE A 13 -43.60 23.05 -16.64
N LEU A 14 -43.79 23.49 -15.39
CA LEU A 14 -42.69 23.99 -14.54
C LEU A 14 -41.65 22.91 -14.25
N CYS A 15 -42.05 21.67 -14.01
CA CYS A 15 -41.12 20.55 -13.81
C CYS A 15 -40.29 20.23 -15.06
N ILE A 16 -40.88 20.38 -16.25
CA ILE A 16 -40.16 20.20 -17.52
C ILE A 16 -39.25 21.39 -17.80
N TYR A 17 -39.73 22.62 -17.56
CA TYR A 17 -38.97 23.86 -17.76
C TYR A 17 -37.78 23.98 -16.80
N LEU A 18 -37.89 23.45 -15.58
CA LEU A 18 -36.82 23.39 -14.58
C LEU A 18 -35.90 22.17 -14.75
N ASP A 19 -35.94 21.49 -15.90
CA ASP A 19 -35.04 20.39 -16.27
C ASP A 19 -34.96 19.24 -15.24
N VAL A 20 -36.03 19.00 -14.46
CA VAL A 20 -36.10 17.91 -13.47
C VAL A 20 -35.73 16.55 -14.09
N PRO A 21 -36.14 16.19 -15.34
CA PRO A 21 -35.71 14.95 -15.98
C PRO A 21 -34.20 14.84 -16.19
N TRP A 22 -33.49 15.95 -16.36
CA TRP A 22 -32.03 15.97 -16.49
C TRP A 22 -31.35 15.70 -15.15
N TYR A 23 -31.80 16.37 -14.08
CA TYR A 23 -31.31 16.12 -12.72
C TYR A 23 -31.57 14.69 -12.24
N VAL A 24 -32.73 14.11 -12.56
CA VAL A 24 -33.04 12.71 -12.25
C VAL A 24 -32.11 11.75 -13.01
N ARG A 25 -31.82 11.99 -14.29
CA ARG A 25 -30.84 11.17 -15.06
C ARG A 25 -29.42 11.30 -14.49
N MET A 26 -29.00 12.51 -14.15
CA MET A 26 -27.67 12.77 -13.59
C MET A 26 -27.50 12.07 -12.24
N THR A 27 -28.47 12.20 -11.34
CA THR A 27 -28.47 11.50 -10.05
C THR A 27 -28.60 9.99 -10.20
N TRP A 28 -29.35 9.49 -11.20
CA TRP A 28 -29.39 8.07 -11.53
C TRP A 28 -28.03 7.56 -11.99
N GLN A 29 -27.35 8.26 -12.91
CA GLN A 29 -26.00 7.89 -13.35
C GLN A 29 -25.00 7.93 -12.20
N TRP A 30 -25.07 8.95 -11.34
CA TRP A 30 -24.17 9.08 -10.18
C TRP A 30 -24.41 8.02 -9.11
N THR A 31 -25.67 7.63 -8.89
CA THR A 31 -26.01 6.51 -8.00
C THR A 31 -25.68 5.17 -8.64
N GLN A 32 -25.77 5.02 -9.96
CA GLN A 32 -25.39 3.82 -10.68
C GLN A 32 -23.86 3.64 -10.72
N THR A 33 -23.08 4.73 -10.87
CA THR A 33 -21.62 4.69 -10.75
C THR A 33 -21.18 4.47 -9.31
N LYS A 34 -21.83 5.09 -8.31
CA LYS A 34 -21.60 4.75 -6.89
C LYS A 34 -21.98 3.31 -6.57
N ARG A 35 -23.09 2.79 -7.10
CA ARG A 35 -23.49 1.38 -6.94
C ARG A 35 -22.52 0.46 -7.65
N ARG A 36 -22.06 0.77 -8.87
CA ARG A 36 -21.01 0.00 -9.57
C ARG A 36 -19.67 0.07 -8.83
N ALA A 37 -19.29 1.21 -8.27
CA ALA A 37 -18.09 1.35 -7.45
C ALA A 37 -18.23 0.65 -6.09
N TRP A 38 -19.44 0.55 -5.54
CA TRP A 38 -19.73 -0.19 -4.30
C TRP A 38 -19.84 -1.69 -4.57
N HIS A 39 -20.42 -2.11 -5.69
CA HIS A 39 -20.58 -3.50 -6.10
C HIS A 39 -19.29 -4.07 -6.73
N ASN A 40 -18.43 -3.20 -7.28
CA ASN A 40 -17.04 -3.47 -7.63
C ASN A 40 -16.07 -2.99 -6.55
N ARG A 41 -16.53 -2.65 -5.33
CA ARG A 41 -15.63 -2.88 -4.20
C ARG A 41 -15.37 -4.39 -4.28
N PRO A 42 -14.12 -4.83 -4.34
CA PRO A 42 -13.83 -6.25 -4.19
C PRO A 42 -14.54 -6.64 -2.90
N ALA A 43 -15.65 -7.37 -3.04
CA ALA A 43 -16.43 -7.84 -1.92
C ALA A 43 -15.50 -8.82 -1.23
N ASP A 44 -14.87 -8.39 -0.14
CA ASP A 44 -14.00 -9.16 0.73
C ASP A 44 -13.45 -10.40 0.01
N GLN A 45 -12.68 -10.16 -1.05
CA GLN A 45 -11.70 -11.15 -1.43
C GLN A 45 -10.77 -11.02 -0.24
N GLU A 46 -10.99 -11.85 0.78
CA GLU A 46 -9.93 -12.31 1.65
C GLU A 46 -8.80 -12.57 0.68
N ALA A 47 -7.92 -11.57 0.54
CA ALA A 47 -6.78 -11.66 -0.33
C ALA A 47 -6.03 -12.78 0.34
N VAL A 48 -6.18 -14.00 -0.17
CA VAL A 48 -5.66 -15.21 0.47
C VAL A 48 -4.20 -14.89 0.66
N LEU A 49 -3.82 -14.59 1.90
CA LEU A 49 -2.51 -14.05 2.19
C LEU A 49 -1.55 -15.21 1.91
N GLN A 50 -0.83 -15.11 0.80
CA GLN A 50 0.08 -16.16 0.34
C GLN A 50 1.41 -16.04 1.09
N PHE A 51 1.72 -14.84 1.55
CA PHE A 51 2.99 -14.51 2.16
C PHE A 51 2.75 -13.82 3.52
N HIS A 52 3.66 -14.07 4.45
CA HIS A 52 3.69 -13.38 5.71
C HIS A 52 4.27 -11.96 5.53
N ALA A 53 5.27 -11.81 4.67
CA ALA A 53 5.85 -10.51 4.38
C ALA A 53 6.31 -10.37 2.92
N PHE A 54 6.09 -9.21 2.35
CA PHE A 54 6.77 -8.73 1.14
C PHE A 54 8.06 -8.02 1.53
N ILE A 55 9.17 -8.24 0.83
CA ILE A 55 10.43 -7.50 1.03
C ILE A 55 10.73 -6.64 -0.20
N SER A 56 10.86 -5.34 0.01
CA SER A 56 11.35 -4.37 -0.96
C SER A 56 12.73 -3.87 -0.57
N TYR A 57 13.69 -3.97 -1.49
CA TYR A 57 15.09 -3.57 -1.30
C TYR A 57 15.74 -3.17 -2.63
N SER A 58 16.87 -2.47 -2.59
CA SER A 58 17.65 -2.15 -3.78
C SER A 58 18.54 -3.33 -4.15
N GLU A 59 18.74 -3.60 -5.43
CA GLU A 59 19.69 -4.63 -5.92
C GLU A 59 21.09 -4.49 -5.31
N ARG A 60 21.51 -3.27 -4.99
CA ARG A 60 22.82 -3.01 -4.33
C ARG A 60 22.89 -3.52 -2.89
N ASP A 61 21.74 -3.67 -2.24
CA ASP A 61 21.61 -4.19 -0.88
C ASP A 61 21.29 -5.70 -0.87
N SER A 62 21.15 -6.32 -2.05
CA SER A 62 20.90 -7.75 -2.27
C SER A 62 21.87 -8.66 -1.48
N PRO A 63 23.19 -8.37 -1.38
CA PRO A 63 24.09 -9.19 -0.58
C PRO A 63 23.70 -9.28 0.90
N TRP A 64 23.24 -8.17 1.51
CA TRP A 64 22.78 -8.21 2.90
C TRP A 64 21.42 -8.91 3.01
N VAL A 65 20.50 -8.63 2.09
CA VAL A 65 19.17 -9.24 2.12
C VAL A 65 19.24 -10.77 1.97
N LYS A 66 20.03 -11.27 1.02
CA LYS A 66 20.14 -12.71 0.74
C LYS A 66 20.95 -13.49 1.77
N ASN A 67 21.96 -12.86 2.38
CA ASN A 67 22.85 -13.56 3.33
C ASN A 67 22.45 -13.37 4.79
N GLU A 68 21.76 -12.26 5.12
CA GLU A 68 21.36 -11.94 6.50
C GLU A 68 19.84 -11.98 6.65
N LEU A 69 19.09 -11.12 5.96
CA LEU A 69 17.65 -10.96 6.20
C LEU A 69 16.83 -12.23 5.90
N ILE A 70 16.91 -12.74 4.68
CA ILE A 70 16.12 -13.89 4.23
C ILE A 70 16.44 -15.14 5.06
N PRO A 71 17.71 -15.53 5.27
CA PRO A 71 18.02 -16.70 6.08
C PRO A 71 17.56 -16.58 7.53
N ASN A 72 17.55 -15.38 8.13
CA ASN A 72 17.06 -15.18 9.49
C ASN A 72 15.53 -15.23 9.62
N LEU A 73 14.79 -15.06 8.51
CA LEU A 73 13.33 -15.10 8.50
C LEU A 73 12.78 -16.45 8.00
N GLU A 74 13.45 -17.08 7.04
CA GLU A 74 13.03 -18.38 6.48
C GLU A 74 13.54 -19.58 7.29
N ARG A 75 14.64 -19.45 8.06
CA ARG A 75 15.20 -20.56 8.87
C ARG A 75 14.72 -20.47 10.32
N GLY A 76 14.17 -21.57 10.84
CA GLY A 76 13.80 -21.74 12.25
C GLY A 76 12.37 -22.28 12.42
N GLU A 77 11.90 -22.34 13.67
CA GLU A 77 10.49 -22.60 13.96
C GLU A 77 9.65 -21.36 13.63
N GLY A 78 8.57 -21.51 12.85
CA GLY A 78 7.76 -20.39 12.36
C GLY A 78 8.26 -19.76 11.05
N CYS A 79 8.61 -20.59 10.06
CA CYS A 79 9.10 -20.15 8.75
C CYS A 79 8.21 -19.08 8.11
N VAL A 80 8.78 -17.88 7.93
CA VAL A 80 8.08 -16.76 7.29
C VAL A 80 8.11 -16.95 5.78
N GLN A 81 6.92 -17.06 5.16
CA GLN A 81 6.78 -17.05 3.70
C GLN A 81 7.00 -15.64 3.17
N LEU A 82 7.99 -15.45 2.31
CA LEU A 82 8.40 -14.13 1.80
C LEU A 82 8.03 -13.94 0.32
N CYS A 83 7.42 -12.79 -0.02
CA CYS A 83 7.32 -12.30 -1.40
C CYS A 83 8.54 -11.43 -1.68
N GLN A 84 9.29 -11.69 -2.75
CA GLN A 84 10.35 -10.79 -3.20
C GLN A 84 10.38 -10.63 -4.72
N HIS A 85 10.86 -9.48 -5.17
CA HIS A 85 10.83 -9.09 -6.58
C HIS A 85 11.55 -10.09 -7.49
N GLU A 86 12.71 -10.60 -7.11
CA GLU A 86 13.48 -11.54 -7.94
C GLU A 86 12.80 -12.89 -8.16
N ARG A 87 11.95 -13.35 -7.22
CA ARG A 87 11.35 -14.70 -7.25
C ARG A 87 9.89 -14.68 -7.69
N ASN A 88 9.15 -13.64 -7.33
CA ASN A 88 7.69 -13.65 -7.40
C ASN A 88 7.11 -12.68 -8.43
N PHE A 89 7.94 -11.84 -9.07
CA PHE A 89 7.46 -10.96 -10.11
C PHE A 89 7.17 -11.74 -11.39
N ILE A 90 6.02 -11.46 -11.97
CA ILE A 90 5.54 -12.14 -13.16
C ILE A 90 6.05 -11.37 -14.38
N PRO A 91 6.83 -12.00 -15.28
CA PRO A 91 7.24 -11.38 -16.53
C PRO A 91 6.04 -10.93 -17.35
N GLY A 92 6.12 -9.76 -17.98
CA GLY A 92 5.04 -9.18 -18.78
C GLY A 92 4.04 -8.31 -18.01
N LYS A 93 4.12 -8.26 -16.67
CA LYS A 93 3.42 -7.24 -15.87
C LYS A 93 4.31 -6.02 -15.63
N SER A 94 3.71 -4.86 -15.43
CA SER A 94 4.45 -3.65 -15.05
C SER A 94 5.09 -3.82 -13.66
N ILE A 95 6.19 -3.09 -13.40
CA ILE A 95 6.86 -3.09 -12.09
C ILE A 95 5.89 -2.70 -10.96
N VAL A 96 5.05 -1.70 -11.23
CA VAL A 96 4.05 -1.20 -10.28
C VAL A 96 3.00 -2.27 -10.00
N GLU A 97 2.46 -2.96 -11.01
CA GLU A 97 1.51 -4.07 -10.80
C GLU A 97 2.12 -5.21 -10.00
N ASN A 98 3.38 -5.56 -10.27
CA ASN A 98 4.08 -6.61 -9.54
C ASN A 98 4.26 -6.24 -8.06
N ILE A 99 4.64 -5.00 -7.77
CA ILE A 99 4.73 -4.46 -6.41
C ILE A 99 3.37 -4.54 -5.71
N ILE A 100 2.31 -4.04 -6.35
CA ILE A 100 0.94 -4.03 -5.78
C ILE A 100 0.51 -5.45 -5.45
N ASN A 101 0.71 -6.39 -6.38
CA ASN A 101 0.35 -7.79 -6.19
C ASN A 101 1.12 -8.46 -5.04
N CYS A 102 2.42 -8.18 -4.87
CA CYS A 102 3.16 -8.68 -3.70
C CYS A 102 2.65 -8.06 -2.40
N ILE A 103 2.34 -6.77 -2.38
CA ILE A 103 1.82 -6.07 -1.20
C ILE A 103 0.46 -6.65 -0.80
N GLU A 104 -0.47 -6.81 -1.74
CA GLU A 104 -1.83 -7.30 -1.47
C GLU A 104 -1.85 -8.77 -1.03
N LYS A 105 -0.89 -9.57 -1.48
CA LYS A 105 -0.75 -10.99 -1.10
C LYS A 105 0.06 -11.21 0.18
N SER A 106 0.58 -10.15 0.78
CA SER A 106 1.44 -10.23 1.96
C SER A 106 0.79 -9.58 3.17
N TYR A 107 0.91 -10.21 4.34
CA TYR A 107 0.36 -9.63 5.57
C TYR A 107 1.11 -8.36 6.00
N ARG A 108 2.43 -8.38 5.85
CA ARG A 108 3.33 -7.24 6.09
C ARG A 108 4.10 -6.87 4.84
N SER A 109 4.58 -5.64 4.80
CA SER A 109 5.54 -5.17 3.81
C SER A 109 6.76 -4.60 4.54
N ILE A 110 7.92 -5.18 4.28
CA ILE A 110 9.22 -4.82 4.85
C ILE A 110 9.98 -4.02 3.79
N PHE A 111 10.41 -2.82 4.15
CA PHE A 111 11.19 -1.94 3.28
C PHE A 111 12.58 -1.79 3.87
N VAL A 112 13.60 -2.18 3.11
CA VAL A 112 15.01 -2.07 3.49
C VAL A 112 15.52 -0.72 2.99
N LEU A 113 15.50 0.27 3.87
CA LEU A 113 15.89 1.64 3.59
C LEU A 113 17.41 1.80 3.63
N SER A 114 17.95 2.32 2.54
CA SER A 114 19.34 2.71 2.35
C SER A 114 19.40 3.90 1.39
N PRO A 115 20.55 4.60 1.27
CA PRO A 115 20.76 5.58 0.20
C PRO A 115 20.46 5.03 -1.20
N ASN A 116 20.82 3.77 -1.46
CA ASN A 116 20.55 3.11 -2.74
C ASN A 116 19.05 2.92 -2.99
N PHE A 117 18.32 2.48 -1.97
CA PHE A 117 16.87 2.27 -2.04
C PHE A 117 16.10 3.55 -2.35
N VAL A 118 16.50 4.68 -1.75
CA VAL A 118 15.87 5.98 -2.02
C VAL A 118 16.09 6.42 -3.46
N GLN A 119 17.25 6.12 -4.03
CA GLN A 119 17.61 6.54 -5.39
C GLN A 119 17.00 5.64 -6.48
N SER A 120 16.89 4.33 -6.24
CA SER A 120 16.41 3.38 -7.27
C SER A 120 14.94 2.98 -7.10
N GLU A 121 14.51 2.62 -5.89
CA GLU A 121 13.22 1.94 -5.69
C GLU A 121 12.10 2.87 -5.24
N TRP A 122 12.41 3.84 -4.37
CA TRP A 122 11.40 4.62 -3.66
C TRP A 122 10.42 5.36 -4.58
N CYS A 123 10.86 5.74 -5.79
CA CYS A 123 10.02 6.45 -6.75
C CYS A 123 8.70 5.71 -7.05
N HIS A 124 8.75 4.37 -7.14
CA HIS A 124 7.56 3.55 -7.41
C HIS A 124 6.56 3.59 -6.24
N TYR A 125 7.07 3.69 -5.02
CA TYR A 125 6.28 3.67 -3.79
C TYR A 125 5.70 5.03 -3.43
N GLU A 126 6.41 6.12 -3.74
CA GLU A 126 5.91 7.47 -3.46
C GLU A 126 4.55 7.70 -4.16
N LEU A 127 4.45 7.34 -5.44
CA LEU A 127 3.20 7.43 -6.19
C LEU A 127 2.14 6.47 -5.64
N TYR A 128 2.52 5.22 -5.38
CA TYR A 128 1.59 4.22 -4.86
C TYR A 128 0.99 4.62 -3.50
N PHE A 129 1.81 5.06 -2.54
CA PHE A 129 1.35 5.48 -1.21
C PHE A 129 0.57 6.79 -1.21
N ALA A 130 0.78 7.67 -2.20
CA ALA A 130 -0.04 8.87 -2.35
C ALA A 130 -1.51 8.53 -2.66
N HIS A 131 -1.73 7.42 -3.37
CA HIS A 131 -3.07 7.00 -3.80
C HIS A 131 -3.69 5.90 -2.92
N HIS A 132 -2.88 5.09 -2.22
CA HIS A 132 -3.38 3.98 -1.41
C HIS A 132 -3.36 4.25 0.10
N LYS A 133 -4.55 4.17 0.71
CA LYS A 133 -4.77 4.33 2.16
C LYS A 133 -4.25 3.15 3.01
N LEU A 134 -3.85 2.05 2.36
CA LEU A 134 -3.30 0.83 2.97
C LEU A 134 -2.03 1.09 3.80
N PHE A 135 -1.31 2.18 3.51
CA PHE A 135 -0.14 2.65 4.24
C PHE A 135 -0.41 4.00 4.93
N SER A 136 -1.68 4.22 5.30
CA SER A 136 -2.03 5.33 6.18
C SER A 136 -1.31 5.15 7.51
N GLU A 137 -1.10 6.28 8.16
CA GLU A 137 -0.16 6.49 9.25
C GLU A 137 -0.25 5.58 10.48
N ASN A 138 -1.29 4.74 10.58
CA ASN A 138 -1.57 3.79 11.66
C ASN A 138 -1.63 2.32 11.21
N SER A 139 -1.24 1.99 9.97
CA SER A 139 -1.29 0.61 9.51
C SER A 139 -0.06 -0.17 9.99
N ASN A 140 -0.26 -1.13 10.90
CA ASN A 140 0.79 -2.05 11.36
C ASN A 140 1.37 -2.94 10.22
N SER A 141 0.89 -2.80 8.99
CA SER A 141 1.31 -3.54 7.79
C SER A 141 2.71 -3.14 7.28
N LEU A 142 3.23 -1.96 7.63
CA LEU A 142 4.53 -1.48 7.14
C LEU A 142 5.63 -1.65 8.19
N ILE A 143 6.71 -2.31 7.80
CA ILE A 143 7.91 -2.46 8.60
C ILE A 143 9.05 -1.77 7.86
N LEU A 144 9.70 -0.81 8.53
CA LEU A 144 10.85 -0.10 7.97
C LEU A 144 12.13 -0.60 8.65
N ILE A 145 13.08 -1.06 7.87
CA ILE A 145 14.44 -1.38 8.33
C ILE A 145 15.35 -0.29 7.79
N LEU A 146 16.08 0.41 8.65
CA LEU A 146 17.12 1.34 8.24
C LEU A 146 18.45 0.59 8.20
N LEU A 147 18.85 0.14 7.01
CA LEU A 147 20.09 -0.61 6.81
C LEU A 147 21.32 0.29 6.91
N GLU A 148 21.24 1.47 6.30
CA GLU A 148 22.26 2.51 6.32
C GLU A 148 21.61 3.87 6.60
N PRO A 149 22.28 4.78 7.32
CA PRO A 149 21.76 6.11 7.56
C PRO A 149 21.57 6.85 6.23
N ILE A 150 20.42 7.49 6.05
CA ILE A 150 20.08 8.24 4.85
C ILE A 150 20.20 9.73 5.14
N PRO A 151 21.22 10.41 4.60
CA PRO A 151 21.32 11.86 4.71
C PRO A 151 20.08 12.56 4.13
N PRO A 152 19.54 13.60 4.78
CA PRO A 152 18.33 14.28 4.32
C PRO A 152 18.42 14.85 2.90
N TYR A 153 19.62 15.25 2.46
CA TYR A 153 19.84 15.79 1.11
C TYR A 153 19.71 14.75 0.00
N LEU A 154 19.81 13.45 0.33
CA LEU A 154 19.59 12.37 -0.62
C LEU A 154 18.10 12.09 -0.85
N ILE A 155 17.21 12.66 -0.05
CA ILE A 155 15.77 12.47 -0.18
C ILE A 155 15.21 13.62 -1.06
N PRO A 156 14.79 13.34 -2.31
CA PRO A 156 14.18 14.33 -3.19
C PRO A 156 13.06 15.13 -2.52
N ALA A 157 12.94 16.39 -2.92
CA ALA A 157 11.93 17.31 -2.37
C ALA A 157 10.50 16.72 -2.43
N ARG A 158 10.19 16.06 -3.55
CA ARG A 158 8.92 15.42 -3.90
C ARG A 158 8.57 14.15 -3.12
N TYR A 159 9.51 13.56 -2.36
CA TYR A 159 9.25 12.34 -1.59
C TYR A 159 8.63 12.68 -0.24
N HIS A 160 7.41 13.21 -0.27
CA HIS A 160 6.66 13.64 0.91
C HIS A 160 6.36 12.48 1.85
N LYS A 161 5.99 11.32 1.30
CA LYS A 161 5.67 10.14 2.11
C LYS A 161 6.91 9.58 2.80
N LEU A 162 8.04 9.50 2.10
CA LEU A 162 9.30 9.08 2.72
C LEU A 162 9.68 9.98 3.89
N LYS A 163 9.63 11.30 3.66
CA LYS A 163 9.96 12.28 4.71
C LYS A 163 9.06 12.14 5.93
N ALA A 164 7.75 11.95 5.71
CA ALA A 164 6.81 11.71 6.80
C ALA A 164 7.13 10.44 7.58
N LEU A 165 7.45 9.34 6.89
CA LEU A 165 7.85 8.08 7.52
C LEU A 165 9.17 8.21 8.30
N MET A 166 10.16 8.93 7.74
CA MET A 166 11.44 9.16 8.40
C MET A 166 11.34 10.06 9.62
N ALA A 167 10.46 11.07 9.58
CA ALA A 167 10.20 11.96 10.72
C ALA A 167 9.62 11.22 11.93
N LYS A 168 8.85 10.15 11.71
CA LYS A 168 8.24 9.34 12.78
C LYS A 168 9.24 8.48 13.55
N ARG A 169 10.41 8.18 12.97
CA ARG A 169 11.45 7.34 13.59
C ARG A 169 10.96 5.96 14.06
N THR A 170 9.97 5.39 13.38
CA THR A 170 9.40 4.06 13.67
C THR A 170 10.12 2.93 12.91
N TYR A 171 11.36 3.18 12.47
CA TYR A 171 12.18 2.19 11.76
C TYR A 171 13.07 1.41 12.72
N MET A 172 13.37 0.15 12.36
CA MET A 172 14.38 -0.67 13.04
C MET A 172 15.74 -0.41 12.39
N GLU A 173 16.65 0.23 13.12
CA GLU A 173 18.00 0.48 12.63
C GLU A 173 18.87 -0.78 12.73
N TRP A 174 19.59 -1.08 11.65
CA TRP A 174 20.52 -2.20 11.62
C TRP A 174 21.73 -1.91 12.52
N PRO A 175 22.00 -2.73 13.56
CA PRO A 175 23.05 -2.42 14.52
C PRO A 175 24.45 -2.69 13.94
N LYS A 176 25.36 -1.74 14.15
CA LYS A 176 26.80 -1.89 13.85
C LYS A 176 27.46 -2.94 14.73
N GLU A 177 27.06 -3.01 16.00
CA GLU A 177 27.56 -3.98 16.97
C GLU A 177 26.91 -5.35 16.76
N ARG A 178 27.73 -6.40 16.58
CA ARG A 178 27.24 -7.77 16.39
C ARG A 178 26.42 -8.29 17.57
N SER A 179 26.75 -7.88 18.79
CA SER A 179 26.02 -8.28 20.02
C SER A 179 24.54 -7.84 20.01
N LYS A 180 24.22 -6.72 19.36
CA LYS A 180 22.86 -6.18 19.28
C LYS A 180 22.02 -6.80 18.16
N ARG A 181 22.62 -7.58 17.26
CA ARG A 181 21.90 -8.21 16.12
C ARG A 181 20.86 -9.22 16.58
N ALA A 182 21.13 -9.97 17.65
CA ALA A 182 20.16 -10.92 18.20
C ALA A 182 18.84 -10.23 18.60
N LEU A 183 18.93 -9.08 19.26
CA LEU A 183 17.77 -8.27 19.62
C LEU A 183 17.06 -7.70 18.40
N PHE A 184 17.81 -7.22 17.40
CA PHE A 184 17.22 -6.76 16.13
C PHE A 184 16.36 -7.85 15.49
N TRP A 185 16.87 -9.07 15.38
CA TRP A 185 16.13 -10.18 14.79
C TRP A 185 14.92 -10.61 15.61
N ALA A 186 15.02 -10.58 16.94
CA ALA A 186 13.89 -10.84 17.82
C ALA A 186 12.76 -9.81 17.62
N ASN A 187 13.11 -8.53 17.55
CA ASN A 187 12.16 -7.45 17.31
C ASN A 187 11.53 -7.54 15.90
N LEU A 188 12.34 -7.85 14.89
CA LEU A 188 11.84 -8.00 13.52
C LEU A 188 10.85 -9.17 13.41
N ARG A 189 11.18 -10.33 14.01
CA ARG A 189 10.26 -11.47 14.05
C ARG A 189 8.98 -11.12 14.80
N ALA A 190 9.06 -10.47 15.95
CA ALA A 190 7.89 -10.00 16.70
C ALA A 190 7.00 -9.04 15.90
N ALA A 191 7.59 -8.18 15.06
CA ALA A 191 6.83 -7.26 14.20
C ALA A 191 6.12 -7.97 13.03
N ILE A 192 6.69 -9.07 12.55
CA ILE A 192 6.12 -9.90 11.47
C ILE A 192 5.05 -10.84 12.03
N SER A 193 5.32 -11.49 13.16
CA SER A 193 4.42 -12.44 13.80
C SER A 193 3.26 -11.72 14.48
N ILE A 194 2.10 -11.72 13.82
CA ILE A 194 0.84 -11.72 14.54
C ILE A 194 0.41 -13.18 14.61
N ASN A 195 0.02 -13.64 15.81
CA ASN A 195 -0.63 -14.94 15.98
C ASN A 195 -1.79 -15.03 14.98
N LEU A 196 -1.63 -15.86 13.94
CA LEU A 196 -2.76 -16.35 13.15
C LEU A 196 -3.54 -17.35 14.00
#